data_AF-E9II44-F1
#
_entry.id   AF-E9II44-F1
#
_cell.length_a   1.000
_cell.length_b   1.000
_cell.length_c   1.000
_cell.angle_alpha   90.00
_cell.angle_beta   90.00
_cell.angle_gamma   90.00
#
_symmetry.space_group_name_H-M   'P 1'
#
loop_
_entity.id
_entity.type
_entity.pdbx_description
1 polymer ?
#
loop_
_entity_poly.entity_id
_entity_poly.type
_entity_poly.pdbx_seq_one_letter_code
_entity_poly.pdbx_strand_id
1 'polypeptide(L)'
;VFLRTLIKVADGMSFRIALPTKIFIRDDKPSTYNSELEKVLSKQVPQLVFCVVSNNRSDRYSAIKKKCCLDRPVPSQVCLSKTMTHRNVVSIATKIAIQMNCKLGGAPWYVEIPLDGLMMIGFDVCHDTTMKNKDFESAREDRETHDRNLNSL
;
A
#
# COMPACT_ATOMS: atom_id res chain seq x y z
N VAL A 1 -2.42 -14.44 14.25
CA VAL A 1 -1.35 -15.21 13.58
C VAL A 1 -0.69 -14.40 12.48
N PHE A 2 -1.43 -14.01 11.43
CA PHE A 2 -0.89 -13.26 10.28
C PHE A 2 0.01 -12.05 10.62
N LEU A 3 -0.43 -11.17 11.53
CA LEU A 3 0.37 -9.98 11.89
C LEU A 3 1.77 -10.34 12.41
N ARG A 4 1.90 -11.41 13.19
CA ARG A 4 3.21 -11.87 13.70
C ARG A 4 4.07 -12.38 12.56
N THR A 5 3.47 -13.13 11.63
CA THR A 5 4.15 -13.59 10.42
C THR A 5 4.62 -12.41 9.57
N LEU A 6 3.77 -11.40 9.36
CA LEU A 6 4.09 -10.21 8.60
C LEU A 6 5.27 -9.44 9.21
N ILE A 7 5.25 -9.19 10.52
CA ILE A 7 6.35 -8.51 11.20
C ILE A 7 7.64 -9.34 11.07
N LYS A 8 7.57 -10.67 11.26
CA LYS A 8 8.73 -11.56 11.14
C LYS A 8 9.35 -11.56 9.74
N VAL A 9 8.54 -11.63 8.67
CA VAL A 9 9.08 -11.63 7.30
C VAL A 9 9.62 -10.26 6.93
N ALA A 10 9.00 -9.17 7.40
CA ALA A 10 9.46 -7.82 7.17
C ALA A 10 10.83 -7.57 7.84
N ASP A 11 10.99 -8.03 9.09
CA ASP A 11 12.25 -7.95 9.82
C ASP A 11 13.39 -8.68 9.11
N GLY A 12 13.11 -9.86 8.53
CA GLY A 12 14.07 -10.60 7.71
C GLY A 12 14.47 -9.93 6.39
N MET A 13 13.78 -8.85 5.98
CA MET A 13 14.08 -8.03 4.82
C MET A 13 14.48 -6.60 5.24
N SER A 14 15.02 -6.43 6.45
CA SER A 14 15.42 -5.10 6.98
C SER A 14 14.27 -4.08 7.11
N PHE A 15 13.02 -4.49 6.92
CA PHE A 15 11.83 -3.64 7.02
C PHE A 15 11.21 -3.75 8.42
N ARG A 16 11.61 -2.86 9.33
CA ARG A 16 11.13 -2.91 10.72
C ARG A 16 9.73 -2.33 10.85
N ILE A 17 8.77 -3.22 11.11
CA ILE A 17 7.38 -2.87 11.40
C ILE A 17 7.15 -2.90 12.92
N ALA A 18 6.92 -1.73 13.52
CA ALA A 18 6.49 -1.64 14.91
C ALA A 18 5.10 -2.28 15.12
N LEU A 19 4.78 -2.69 16.34
CA LEU A 19 3.46 -3.27 16.64
C LEU A 19 2.35 -2.25 16.32
N PRO A 20 1.44 -2.55 15.36
CA PRO A 20 0.43 -1.58 14.97
C PRO A 20 -0.70 -1.49 15.99
N THR A 21 -1.34 -0.32 16.03
CA THR A 21 -2.60 -0.12 16.75
C THR A 21 -3.71 -0.89 16.04
N LYS A 22 -4.42 -1.75 16.77
CA LYS A 22 -5.51 -2.57 16.22
C LYS A 22 -6.85 -1.94 16.51
N ILE A 23 -7.67 -1.80 15.48
CA ILE A 23 -9.01 -1.24 15.58
C ILE A 23 -9.97 -2.26 14.98
N PHE A 24 -10.94 -2.68 15.79
CA PHE A 24 -11.99 -3.59 15.37
C PHE A 24 -13.20 -2.77 14.96
N ILE A 25 -13.72 -3.06 13.78
CA ILE A 25 -14.91 -2.42 13.23
C ILE A 25 -16.11 -3.34 13.43
N ARG A 26 -17.30 -2.74 13.61
CA ARG A 26 -18.55 -3.48 13.86
C ARG A 26 -19.04 -4.28 12.65
N ASP A 27 -18.80 -3.76 11.44
CA ASP A 27 -19.30 -4.31 10.19
C ASP A 27 -18.36 -3.95 9.04
N ASP A 28 -18.49 -4.65 7.93
CA ASP A 28 -17.61 -4.51 6.76
C ASP A 28 -18.19 -3.58 5.69
N LYS A 29 -19.03 -2.60 6.09
CA LYS A 29 -19.66 -1.63 5.18
C LYS A 29 -18.72 -0.45 4.88
N PRO A 30 -18.75 0.11 3.66
CA PRO A 30 -17.92 1.28 3.29
C PRO A 30 -18.06 2.47 4.25
N SER A 31 -19.28 2.77 4.73
CA SER A 31 -19.55 3.87 5.65
C SER A 31 -18.86 3.70 7.01
N THR A 32 -18.81 2.47 7.51
CA THR A 32 -18.13 2.15 8.77
C THR A 32 -16.62 2.34 8.62
N TYR A 33 -16.00 1.89 7.51
CA TYR A 33 -14.59 2.19 7.24
C TYR A 33 -14.31 3.69 7.19
N ASN A 34 -15.13 4.46 6.48
CA ASN A 34 -14.93 5.90 6.37
C ASN A 34 -15.01 6.60 7.73
N SER A 35 -15.99 6.22 8.57
CA SER A 35 -16.15 6.79 9.91
C SER A 35 -14.97 6.44 10.82
N GLU A 36 -14.53 5.18 10.83
CA GLU A 36 -13.40 4.75 11.66
C GLU A 36 -12.07 5.32 11.17
N LEU A 37 -11.85 5.37 9.86
CA LEU A 37 -10.68 6.04 9.27
C LEU A 37 -10.64 7.52 9.65
N GLU A 38 -11.77 8.24 9.57
CA GLU A 38 -11.81 9.65 10.00
C GLU A 38 -11.44 9.80 11.47
N LYS A 39 -11.97 8.94 12.36
CA LYS A 39 -11.63 8.98 13.79
C LYS A 39 -10.15 8.73 14.06
N VAL A 40 -9.51 7.84 13.31
CA VAL A 40 -8.08 7.56 13.45
C VAL A 40 -7.25 8.71 12.91
N LEU A 41 -7.55 9.15 11.69
CA LEU A 41 -6.78 10.14 10.95
C LEU A 41 -6.95 11.55 11.53
N SER A 42 -8.03 11.82 12.27
CA SER A 42 -8.23 13.05 13.02
C SER A 42 -7.42 13.11 14.32
N LYS A 43 -7.09 11.97 14.92
CA LYS A 43 -6.31 11.90 16.17
C LYS A 43 -4.82 11.82 15.93
N GLN A 44 -4.40 11.06 14.92
CA GLN A 44 -3.00 10.86 14.58
C GLN A 44 -2.84 10.59 13.07
N VAL A 45 -1.67 10.92 12.53
CA VAL A 45 -1.31 10.61 11.14
C VAL A 45 -0.40 9.37 11.15
N PRO A 46 -0.92 8.15 10.88
CA PRO A 46 -0.09 6.96 10.78
C PRO A 46 0.76 6.98 9.50
N GLN A 47 1.90 6.31 9.50
CA GLN A 47 2.71 6.15 8.28
C GLN A 47 2.00 5.30 7.21
N LEU A 48 1.19 4.33 7.64
CA LEU A 48 0.42 3.46 6.75
C LEU A 48 -0.82 2.93 7.48
N VAL A 49 -1.92 2.76 6.75
CA VAL A 49 -3.12 2.07 7.24
C VAL A 49 -3.29 0.72 6.56
N PHE A 50 -3.46 -0.33 7.37
CA PHE A 50 -3.70 -1.70 6.90
C PHE A 50 -5.15 -2.10 7.16
N CYS A 51 -5.96 -2.18 6.11
CA CYS A 51 -7.37 -2.55 6.18
C CYS A 51 -7.58 -4.02 5.81
N VAL A 52 -8.22 -4.79 6.69
CA VAL A 52 -8.63 -6.17 6.42
C VAL A 52 -10.10 -6.19 6.02
N VAL A 53 -10.42 -6.71 4.85
CA VAL A 53 -11.79 -6.76 4.31
C VAL A 53 -12.26 -8.19 4.10
N SER A 54 -13.57 -8.47 4.20
CA SER A 54 -14.07 -9.85 4.10
C SER A 54 -14.08 -10.41 2.67
N ASN A 55 -14.32 -9.55 1.67
CA ASN A 55 -14.50 -9.93 0.26
C ASN A 55 -13.99 -8.84 -0.72
N ASN A 56 -14.03 -9.13 -2.01
CA ASN A 56 -13.49 -8.23 -3.06
C ASN A 56 -14.52 -7.22 -3.57
N ARG A 57 -15.24 -6.57 -2.66
CA ARG A 57 -16.22 -5.53 -3.00
C ARG A 57 -15.52 -4.23 -3.40
N SER A 58 -15.74 -3.81 -4.65
CA SER A 58 -15.09 -2.64 -5.25
C SER A 58 -15.53 -1.32 -4.60
N ASP A 59 -16.80 -1.18 -4.25
CA ASP A 59 -17.35 0.02 -3.59
C ASP A 59 -16.64 0.33 -2.25
N ARG A 60 -16.39 -0.71 -1.44
CA ARG A 60 -15.62 -0.58 -0.20
C ARG A 60 -14.17 -0.22 -0.46
N TYR A 61 -13.54 -0.91 -1.42
CA TYR A 61 -12.15 -0.63 -1.78
C TYR A 61 -11.97 0.83 -2.21
N SER A 62 -12.86 1.31 -3.09
CA SER A 62 -12.89 2.68 -3.57
C SER A 62 -13.15 3.68 -2.45
N ALA A 63 -14.05 3.38 -1.50
CA ALA A 63 -14.28 4.25 -0.35
C ALA A 63 -13.03 4.41 0.53
N ILE A 64 -12.37 3.29 0.88
CA ILE A 64 -11.12 3.30 1.67
C ILE A 64 -10.04 4.10 0.94
N LYS A 65 -9.85 3.84 -0.36
CA LYS A 65 -8.84 4.53 -1.17
C LYS A 65 -9.14 6.01 -1.32
N LYS A 66 -10.39 6.38 -1.60
CA LYS A 66 -10.81 7.78 -1.70
C LYS A 66 -10.52 8.53 -0.41
N LYS A 67 -10.85 7.95 0.74
CA LYS A 67 -10.60 8.56 2.05
C LYS A 67 -9.10 8.80 2.30
N CYS A 68 -8.28 7.79 2.03
CA CYS A 68 -6.83 7.85 2.29
C CYS A 68 -6.05 8.62 1.22
N CYS A 69 -6.60 8.84 0.02
CA CYS A 69 -5.91 9.57 -1.05
C CYS A 69 -6.37 11.03 -1.18
N LEU A 70 -7.64 11.33 -0.88
CA LEU A 70 -8.20 12.67 -1.10
C LEU A 70 -8.36 13.46 0.20
N ASP A 71 -8.96 12.85 1.22
CA ASP A 71 -9.32 13.60 2.43
C ASP A 71 -8.12 13.74 3.38
N ARG A 72 -7.35 12.66 3.55
CA ARG A 72 -6.22 12.55 4.48
C ARG A 72 -5.13 11.68 3.84
N PRO A 73 -4.16 12.27 3.10
CA PRO A 73 -3.14 11.52 2.37
C PRO A 73 -2.33 10.59 3.28
N VAL A 74 -2.62 9.30 3.19
CA VAL A 74 -1.92 8.24 3.91
C VAL A 74 -1.85 6.99 3.03
N PRO A 75 -0.67 6.37 2.89
CA PRO A 75 -0.56 5.10 2.21
C PRO A 75 -1.46 4.04 2.83
N SER A 76 -2.21 3.31 1.98
CA SER A 76 -3.16 2.30 2.43
C SER A 76 -2.89 0.94 1.80
N GLN A 77 -2.87 -0.11 2.62
CA GLN A 77 -2.82 -1.51 2.21
C GLN A 77 -4.13 -2.19 2.56
N VAL A 78 -4.80 -2.74 1.54
CA VAL A 78 -6.04 -3.50 1.74
C VAL A 78 -5.73 -4.99 1.53
N CYS A 79 -6.22 -5.85 2.42
CA CYS A 79 -6.01 -7.30 2.36
C CYS A 79 -7.31 -8.04 2.63
N LEU A 80 -7.56 -9.13 1.89
CA LEU A 80 -8.71 -9.98 2.13
C LEU A 80 -8.46 -10.88 3.35
N SER A 81 -9.45 -11.01 4.22
CA SER A 81 -9.38 -11.88 5.40
C SER A 81 -9.00 -13.33 5.04
N LYS A 82 -9.59 -13.90 3.97
CA LYS A 82 -9.26 -15.24 3.47
C LYS A 82 -7.79 -15.40 3.06
N THR A 83 -7.13 -14.32 2.66
CA THR A 83 -5.73 -14.34 2.26
C THR A 83 -4.82 -14.50 3.48
N MET A 84 -5.26 -14.04 4.66
CA MET A 84 -4.52 -14.15 5.91
C MET A 84 -4.52 -15.56 6.52
N THR A 85 -5.45 -16.42 6.10
CA THR A 85 -5.58 -17.81 6.57
C THR A 85 -5.20 -18.85 5.52
N HIS A 86 -4.67 -18.41 4.38
CA HIS A 86 -4.26 -19.29 3.29
C HIS A 86 -3.05 -20.16 3.66
N ARG A 87 -2.92 -21.36 3.06
CA ARG A 87 -1.81 -22.30 3.34
C ARG A 87 -0.43 -21.67 3.14
N ASN A 88 -0.30 -20.78 2.16
CA ASN A 88 0.94 -20.08 1.80
C ASN A 88 1.07 -18.70 2.46
N VAL A 89 0.67 -18.58 3.73
CA VAL A 89 0.60 -17.29 4.44
C VAL A 89 1.93 -16.53 4.49
N VAL A 90 3.06 -17.25 4.53
CA VAL A 90 4.41 -16.64 4.56
C VAL A 90 4.70 -15.91 3.26
N SER A 91 4.55 -16.56 2.11
CA SER A 91 4.79 -15.94 0.79
C SER A 91 3.88 -14.74 0.56
N ILE A 92 2.62 -14.84 0.97
CA ILE A 92 1.67 -13.72 0.89
C ILE A 92 2.12 -12.57 1.80
N ALA A 93 2.50 -12.86 3.05
CA ALA A 93 2.99 -11.85 3.97
C ALA A 93 4.26 -11.16 3.43
N THR A 94 5.19 -11.90 2.82
CA THR A 94 6.39 -11.33 2.18
C THR A 94 6.02 -10.36 1.07
N LYS A 95 5.11 -10.74 0.15
CA LYS A 95 4.64 -9.85 -0.92
C LYS A 95 3.96 -8.60 -0.38
N ILE A 96 3.17 -8.74 0.69
CA ILE A 96 2.51 -7.62 1.35
C ILE A 96 3.53 -6.70 2.03
N ALA A 97 4.55 -7.24 2.70
CA ALA A 97 5.61 -6.46 3.33
C ALA A 97 6.40 -5.65 2.29
N ILE A 98 6.76 -6.26 1.14
CA ILE A 98 7.39 -5.56 0.02
C ILE A 98 6.49 -4.42 -0.48
N GLN A 99 5.20 -4.68 -0.70
CA GLN A 99 4.26 -3.62 -1.12
C GLN A 99 4.12 -2.50 -0.11
N MET A 100 4.15 -2.81 1.18
CA MET A 100 4.12 -1.81 2.25
C MET A 100 5.39 -0.96 2.24
N ASN A 101 6.56 -1.58 2.06
CA ASN A 101 7.83 -0.85 1.93
C ASN A 101 7.79 0.11 0.74
N CYS A 102 7.35 -0.35 -0.44
CA CYS A 102 7.21 0.50 -1.64
C CYS A 102 6.26 1.67 -1.42
N LYS A 103 5.16 1.46 -0.69
CA LYS A 103 4.20 2.52 -0.36
C LYS A 103 4.74 3.57 0.61
N LEU A 104 5.80 3.23 1.34
CA LEU A 104 6.51 4.13 2.25
C LEU A 104 7.75 4.77 1.58
N GLY A 105 7.93 4.58 0.27
CA GLY A 105 9.04 5.13 -0.50
C GLY A 105 10.29 4.24 -0.56
N GLY A 106 10.23 3.02 -0.03
CA GLY A 106 11.35 2.08 -0.10
C GLY A 106 11.43 1.35 -1.45
N ALA A 107 12.65 1.08 -1.91
CA ALA A 107 12.89 0.26 -3.10
C ALA A 107 13.28 -1.17 -2.66
N PRO A 108 12.58 -2.21 -3.12
CA PRO A 108 12.90 -3.58 -2.70
C PRO A 108 14.15 -4.14 -3.36
N TRP A 109 14.49 -3.66 -4.56
CA TRP A 109 15.73 -3.92 -5.27
C TRP A 109 15.94 -2.84 -6.32
N TYR A 110 17.16 -2.75 -6.86
CA TYR A 110 17.49 -1.93 -8.02
C TYR A 110 18.32 -2.75 -9.01
N VAL A 111 18.44 -2.24 -10.24
CA VAL A 111 19.33 -2.79 -11.27
C VAL A 111 20.31 -1.68 -11.62
N GLU A 112 21.59 -2.02 -11.71
CA GLU A 112 22.62 -1.07 -12.13
C GLU A 112 22.47 -0.79 -13.63
N ILE A 113 22.30 0.48 -13.97
CA ILE A 113 22.24 0.96 -15.35
C ILE A 113 23.52 1.78 -15.56
N PRO A 114 24.38 1.44 -16.53
CA PRO A 114 25.66 2.12 -16.71
C PRO A 114 25.49 3.42 -17.53
N LEU A 115 24.59 4.33 -17.13
CA LEU A 115 24.30 5.58 -17.85
C LEU A 115 24.11 6.78 -16.90
N ASP A 116 25.14 7.61 -16.77
CA ASP A 116 25.04 8.81 -15.95
C ASP A 116 24.00 9.81 -16.47
N GLY A 117 23.14 10.31 -15.57
CA GLY A 117 22.16 11.34 -15.88
C GLY A 117 20.93 10.84 -16.66
N LEU A 118 20.74 9.52 -16.75
CA LEU A 118 19.54 8.96 -17.37
C LEU A 118 18.29 9.28 -16.55
N MET A 119 17.25 9.77 -17.25
CA MET A 119 15.91 9.93 -16.71
C MET A 119 14.95 9.14 -17.58
N MET A 120 14.26 8.17 -16.98
CA MET A 120 13.23 7.40 -17.65
C MET A 120 11.86 7.97 -17.30
N ILE A 121 11.04 8.20 -18.32
CA ILE A 121 9.66 8.65 -18.16
C ILE A 121 8.74 7.59 -18.76
N GLY A 122 7.89 7.01 -17.93
CA GLY A 122 6.80 6.14 -18.35
C GLY A 122 5.49 6.92 -18.38
N PHE A 123 4.73 6.78 -19.46
CA PHE A 123 3.40 7.34 -19.60
C PHE A 123 2.40 6.24 -19.93
N ASP A 124 1.24 6.26 -19.27
CA ASP A 124 0.16 5.30 -19.48
C ASP A 124 -1.21 5.99 -19.41
N VAL A 125 -2.17 5.51 -20.21
CA VAL A 125 -3.55 6.04 -20.30
C VAL A 125 -4.54 4.97 -19.90
N CYS A 126 -5.36 5.27 -18.88
CA CYS A 126 -6.40 4.38 -18.40
C CYS A 126 -7.79 4.98 -18.66
N HIS A 127 -8.63 4.25 -19.38
CA HIS A 127 -9.99 4.68 -19.70
C HIS A 127 -10.92 4.43 -18.49
N ASP A 128 -11.70 5.45 -18.10
CA ASP A 128 -12.65 5.31 -16.99
C ASP A 128 -13.80 4.36 -17.37
N THR A 129 -13.90 3.24 -16.66
CA THR A 129 -14.97 2.25 -16.83
C THR A 129 -16.38 2.79 -16.53
N THR A 130 -16.49 3.90 -15.80
CA THR A 130 -17.77 4.52 -15.40
C THR A 130 -18.18 5.69 -16.29
N MET A 131 -17.23 6.38 -16.91
CA MET A 131 -17.47 7.50 -17.81
C MET A 131 -16.68 7.31 -19.12
N LYS A 132 -17.38 6.87 -20.18
CA LYS A 132 -16.79 6.53 -21.50
C LYS A 132 -16.03 7.68 -22.20
N ASN A 133 -16.05 8.89 -21.65
CA ASN A 133 -15.43 10.08 -22.26
C ASN A 133 -14.42 10.73 -21.30
N LYS A 134 -13.87 9.95 -20.37
CA LYS A 134 -12.89 10.43 -19.41
C LYS A 134 -11.74 9.44 -19.32
N ASP A 135 -10.56 9.91 -19.70
CA ASP A 135 -9.33 9.16 -19.60
C ASP A 135 -8.48 9.73 -18.46
N PHE A 136 -7.84 8.84 -17.73
CA PHE A 136 -6.87 9.19 -16.71
C PHE A 136 -5.48 8.91 -17.23
N GLU A 137 -4.68 9.96 -17.29
CA GLU A 137 -3.28 9.88 -17.65
C GLU A 137 -2.43 9.79 -16.39
N SER A 138 -1.41 8.95 -16.42
CA SER A 138 -0.41 8.91 -15.35
C SER A 138 0.99 8.92 -15.94
N ALA A 139 1.83 9.81 -15.42
CA ALA A 139 3.25 9.85 -15.71
C ALA A 139 4.02 9.36 -14.47
N ARG A 140 5.06 8.56 -14.71
CA ARG A 140 6.06 8.20 -13.69
C ARG A 140 7.43 8.56 -14.22
N GLU A 141 8.24 9.09 -13.32
CA GLU A 141 9.60 9.53 -13.60
C GLU A 141 10.53 8.80 -12.65
N ASP A 142 11.52 8.11 -13.22
CA ASP A 142 12.62 7.51 -12.49
C ASP A 142 13.90 8.20 -12.93
N ARG A 143 14.58 8.88 -11.99
CA ARG A 143 15.90 9.47 -12.22
C ARG A 143 16.99 8.58 -11.67
N GLU A 144 17.99 8.34 -12.48
CA GLU A 144 19.24 7.78 -12.00
C GLU A 144 19.90 8.81 -11.07
N THR A 145 19.92 8.50 -9.79
CA THR A 145 20.58 9.29 -8.76
C THR A 145 21.84 8.55 -8.34
N HIS A 146 22.97 9.26 -8.34
CA HIS A 146 24.29 8.71 -7.95
C HIS A 146 24.39 8.37 -6.45
N ASP A 147 23.24 8.30 -5.76
CA ASP A 147 23.11 8.16 -4.33
C ASP A 147 23.20 6.67 -3.96
N ARG A 148 24.43 6.22 -3.71
CA ARG A 148 24.80 4.85 -3.30
C ARG A 148 24.22 4.40 -1.95
N ASN A 149 23.27 5.15 -1.38
CA ASN A 149 22.62 4.90 -0.10
C ASN A 149 21.09 4.75 -0.24
N LEU A 150 20.58 4.17 -1.33
CA LEU A 150 19.22 3.66 -1.28
C LEU A 150 19.17 2.55 -0.22
N ASN A 151 18.31 2.74 0.79
CA ASN A 151 17.97 1.71 1.77
C ASN A 151 17.18 0.60 1.05
N SER A 152 17.87 -0.20 0.25
CA SER A 152 17.34 -1.44 -0.29
C SER A 152 17.05 -2.40 0.87
N LEU A 153 15.97 -3.16 0.74
CA LEU A 153 15.61 -4.22 1.68
C LEU A 153 16.72 -5.28 1.83
#